data_AF-A0A952AVA7-F1
#
_entry.id   AF-A0A952AVA7-F1
#
_cell.length_a   1.000
_cell.length_b   1.000
_cell.length_c   1.000
_cell.angle_alpha   90.00
_cell.angle_beta   90.00
_cell.angle_gamma   90.00
#
_symmetry.space_group_name_H-M   'P 1'
#
loop_
_entity.id
_entity.type
_entity.pdbx_description
1 polymer ?
#
loop_
_entity_poly.entity_id
_entity_poly.type
_entity_poly.pdbx_seq_one_letter_code
_entity_poly.pdbx_strand_id
1 'polypeptide(L)'
;MPELIHMLTGAVLNLVVALIVVRFIYYPVTQDKTYVFTFLAFNTVIYFVLSMLTNSTLSVGVGFGLFAIFSVLRYRTDEMPIREMTYLFIVIALPVMNSIMISGDSFTWLLAANGMVVALLFILEKEWGFRFSGNKRVIYDRVELIGPADRERLIDDLRQRTGLPVTSVEVRRIDLLHDTAELTVFYEEPKASKA
;
A
#
# COMPACT_ATOMS: atom_id res chain seq x y z
N MET A 1 -31.51 12.20 -2.55
CA MET A 1 -31.50 11.14 -3.58
C MET A 1 -30.61 11.49 -4.79
N PRO A 2 -30.77 12.62 -5.51
CA PRO A 2 -29.98 12.89 -6.72
C PRO A 2 -28.49 13.10 -6.43
N GLU A 3 -28.14 13.81 -5.34
CA GLU A 3 -26.72 14.03 -4.99
C GLU A 3 -25.97 12.73 -4.72
N LEU A 4 -26.65 11.74 -4.09
CA LEU A 4 -26.07 10.44 -3.74
C LEU A 4 -25.73 9.65 -5.00
N ILE A 5 -26.59 9.75 -6.01
CA ILE A 5 -26.38 9.16 -7.33
C ILE A 5 -25.22 9.87 -8.05
N HIS A 6 -25.14 11.20 -7.98
CA HIS A 6 -24.04 11.95 -8.62
C HIS A 6 -22.68 11.60 -8.02
N MET A 7 -22.56 11.53 -6.68
CA MET A 7 -21.32 11.08 -6.06
C MET A 7 -21.00 9.63 -6.42
N LEU A 8 -21.95 8.70 -6.29
CA LEU A 8 -21.67 7.29 -6.57
C LEU A 8 -21.27 7.08 -8.04
N THR A 9 -21.93 7.77 -8.97
CA THR A 9 -21.59 7.72 -10.40
C THR A 9 -20.19 8.29 -10.63
N GLY A 10 -19.86 9.43 -10.00
CA GLY A 10 -18.52 10.01 -10.08
C GLY A 10 -17.46 9.12 -9.43
N ALA A 11 -17.75 8.45 -8.32
CA ALA A 11 -16.86 7.51 -7.65
C ALA A 11 -16.58 6.29 -8.52
N VAL A 12 -17.61 5.71 -9.15
CA VAL A 12 -17.47 4.59 -10.08
C VAL A 12 -16.65 5.01 -11.30
N LEU A 13 -16.92 6.18 -11.89
CA LEU A 13 -16.16 6.68 -13.02
C LEU A 13 -14.69 6.94 -12.65
N ASN A 14 -14.45 7.57 -11.50
CA ASN A 14 -13.11 7.82 -10.98
C ASN A 14 -12.35 6.52 -10.76
N LEU A 15 -13.00 5.53 -10.14
CA LEU A 15 -12.43 4.21 -9.89
C LEU A 15 -12.11 3.48 -11.20
N VAL A 16 -13.00 3.52 -12.19
CA VAL A 16 -12.77 2.89 -13.51
C VAL A 16 -11.58 3.53 -14.21
N VAL A 17 -11.48 4.86 -14.21
CA VAL A 17 -10.34 5.58 -14.79
C VAL A 17 -9.06 5.24 -14.05
N ALA A 18 -9.07 5.23 -12.72
CA ALA A 18 -7.92 4.84 -11.92
C ALA A 18 -7.50 3.39 -12.18
N LEU A 19 -8.45 2.48 -12.32
CA LEU A 19 -8.20 1.08 -12.67
C LEU A 19 -7.56 0.97 -14.05
N ILE A 20 -8.02 1.74 -15.04
CA ILE A 20 -7.40 1.77 -16.36
C ILE A 20 -5.95 2.25 -16.27
N VAL A 21 -5.69 3.36 -15.57
CA VAL A 21 -4.33 3.90 -15.41
C VAL A 21 -3.43 2.89 -14.70
N VAL A 22 -3.88 2.31 -13.60
CA VAL A 22 -3.05 1.38 -12.82
C VAL A 22 -2.85 0.05 -13.55
N ARG A 23 -3.87 -0.44 -14.27
CA ARG A 23 -3.83 -1.74 -14.96
C ARG A 23 -3.12 -1.70 -16.31
N PHE A 24 -3.34 -0.65 -17.12
CA PHE A 24 -2.82 -0.57 -18.49
C PHE A 24 -1.56 0.28 -18.62
N ILE A 25 -1.28 1.19 -17.69
CA ILE A 25 -0.09 2.05 -17.75
C ILE A 25 0.92 1.62 -16.71
N TYR A 26 0.53 1.54 -15.43
CA TYR A 26 1.46 1.25 -14.35
C TYR A 26 1.91 -0.23 -14.33
N TYR A 27 0.96 -1.17 -14.27
CA TYR A 27 1.27 -2.60 -14.15
C TYR A 27 2.21 -3.17 -15.24
N PRO A 28 2.05 -2.87 -16.55
CA PRO A 28 2.94 -3.44 -17.55
C PRO A 28 4.37 -2.89 -17.51
N VAL A 29 4.55 -1.69 -16.97
CA VAL A 29 5.88 -1.03 -16.90
C VAL A 29 6.65 -1.50 -15.67
N THR A 30 5.99 -1.58 -14.51
CA THR A 30 6.69 -1.84 -13.24
C THR A 30 6.63 -3.31 -12.80
N GLN A 31 5.66 -4.09 -13.29
CA GLN A 31 5.38 -5.51 -12.95
C GLN A 31 5.24 -5.85 -11.45
N ASP A 32 5.46 -4.89 -10.55
CA ASP A 32 5.25 -5.01 -9.12
C ASP A 32 3.81 -4.65 -8.77
N LYS A 33 3.08 -5.60 -8.18
CA LYS A 33 1.69 -5.42 -7.76
C LYS A 33 1.59 -4.57 -6.49
N THR A 34 2.69 -4.38 -5.75
CA THR A 34 2.69 -3.82 -4.38
C THR A 34 2.00 -2.46 -4.29
N TYR A 35 2.13 -1.61 -5.32
CA TYR A 35 1.56 -0.26 -5.33
C TYR A 35 0.15 -0.15 -5.92
N VAL A 36 -0.35 -1.20 -6.57
CA VAL A 36 -1.68 -1.20 -7.20
C VAL A 36 -2.76 -0.97 -6.15
N PHE A 37 -2.66 -1.69 -5.03
CA PHE A 37 -3.54 -1.51 -3.88
C PHE A 37 -3.51 -0.08 -3.37
N THR A 38 -2.31 0.46 -3.14
CA THR A 38 -2.11 1.80 -2.61
C THR A 38 -2.72 2.87 -3.49
N PHE A 39 -2.46 2.84 -4.79
CA PHE A 39 -2.97 3.86 -5.70
C PHE A 39 -4.49 3.85 -5.80
N LEU A 40 -5.10 2.68 -5.92
CA LEU A 40 -6.56 2.57 -6.02
C LEU A 40 -7.25 2.93 -4.70
N ALA A 41 -6.70 2.50 -3.57
CA ALA A 41 -7.25 2.85 -2.25
C ALA A 41 -7.13 4.35 -1.98
N PHE A 42 -5.97 4.96 -2.26
CA PHE A 42 -5.76 6.40 -2.07
C PHE A 42 -6.68 7.22 -2.97
N ASN A 43 -6.73 6.87 -4.25
CA ASN A 43 -7.59 7.54 -5.21
C ASN A 43 -9.06 7.51 -4.77
N THR A 44 -9.56 6.34 -4.34
CA THR A 44 -10.94 6.19 -3.88
C THR A 44 -11.22 7.02 -2.62
N VAL A 45 -10.37 6.93 -1.59
CA VAL A 45 -10.58 7.66 -0.34
C VAL A 45 -10.48 9.17 -0.55
N ILE A 46 -9.50 9.63 -1.34
CA ILE A 46 -9.34 11.06 -1.65
C ILE A 46 -10.58 11.58 -2.40
N TYR A 47 -11.11 10.82 -3.36
CA TYR A 47 -12.33 11.19 -4.06
C TYR A 47 -13.49 11.42 -3.09
N PHE A 48 -13.73 10.48 -2.17
CA PHE A 48 -14.79 10.63 -1.18
C PHE A 48 -14.56 11.84 -0.27
N VAL A 49 -13.34 12.01 0.26
CA VAL A 49 -13.01 13.18 1.10
C VAL A 49 -13.29 14.47 0.33
N LEU A 50 -12.78 14.65 -0.88
CA LEU A 50 -12.98 15.86 -1.68
C LEU A 50 -14.43 16.08 -2.08
N SER A 51 -15.16 15.02 -2.41
CA SER A 51 -16.59 15.10 -2.74
C SER A 51 -17.40 15.60 -1.53
N MET A 52 -17.04 15.22 -0.30
CA MET A 52 -17.69 15.75 0.90
C MET A 52 -17.35 17.22 1.16
N LEU A 53 -16.10 17.60 0.86
CA LEU A 53 -15.59 18.95 1.10
C LEU A 53 -16.25 19.99 0.19
N THR A 54 -16.73 19.60 -0.98
CA THR A 54 -17.33 20.54 -1.94
C THR A 54 -18.66 21.12 -1.42
N ASN A 55 -19.36 20.40 -0.53
CA ASN A 55 -20.65 20.81 0.05
C ASN A 55 -20.54 21.44 1.44
N SER A 56 -19.34 21.48 2.02
CA SER A 56 -19.12 21.96 3.39
C SER A 56 -18.13 23.13 3.40
N THR A 57 -18.40 24.17 4.17
CA THR A 57 -17.41 25.21 4.47
C THR A 57 -16.31 24.58 5.31
N LEU A 58 -15.31 24.01 4.65
CA LEU A 58 -14.22 23.32 5.31
C LEU A 58 -13.54 24.25 6.32
N SER A 59 -13.49 23.82 7.57
CA SER A 59 -12.59 24.43 8.53
C SER A 59 -11.16 24.17 8.06
N VAL A 60 -10.42 25.24 7.81
CA VAL A 60 -8.97 25.26 7.57
C VAL A 60 -8.22 24.27 8.51
N GLY A 61 -8.75 24.00 9.70
CA GLY A 61 -8.27 23.01 10.66
C GLY A 61 -8.17 21.56 10.15
N VAL A 62 -9.01 21.10 9.22
CA VAL A 62 -8.90 19.73 8.65
C VAL A 62 -7.64 19.59 7.81
N GLY A 63 -7.35 20.58 6.97
CA GLY A 63 -6.12 20.62 6.18
C GLY A 63 -4.88 20.65 7.07
N PHE A 64 -4.91 21.45 8.14
CA PHE A 64 -3.84 21.48 9.15
C PHE A 64 -3.67 20.13 9.87
N GLY A 65 -4.76 19.43 10.20
CA GLY A 65 -4.71 18.10 10.83
C GLY A 65 -4.04 17.06 9.94
N LEU A 66 -4.43 16.97 8.67
CA LEU A 66 -3.79 16.06 7.71
C LEU A 66 -2.30 16.39 7.50
N PHE A 67 -1.95 17.68 7.38
CA PHE A 67 -0.55 18.11 7.26
C PHE A 67 0.28 17.76 8.51
N ALA A 68 -0.26 17.94 9.71
CA ALA A 68 0.42 17.59 10.95
C ALA A 68 0.69 16.08 11.03
N ILE A 69 -0.30 15.26 10.67
CA ILE A 69 -0.13 13.81 10.65
C ILE A 69 0.95 13.41 9.64
N PHE A 70 0.89 13.87 8.40
CA PHE A 70 1.94 13.58 7.40
C PHE A 70 3.33 14.07 7.83
N SER A 71 3.41 15.20 8.54
CA SER A 71 4.67 15.71 9.08
C SER A 71 5.27 14.73 10.11
N VAL A 72 4.47 14.20 11.03
CA VAL A 72 4.93 13.19 12.01
C VAL A 72 5.30 11.87 11.32
N LEU A 73 4.51 11.43 10.33
CA LEU A 73 4.79 10.20 9.57
C LEU A 73 6.09 10.28 8.76
N ARG A 74 6.60 11.47 8.46
CA ARG A 74 7.89 11.66 7.78
C ARG A 74 9.09 11.42 8.69
N TYR A 75 8.94 11.56 10.02
CA TYR A 75 10.05 11.47 10.99
C TYR A 75 10.24 10.09 11.62
N ARG A 76 9.56 9.07 11.10
CA ARG A 76 9.74 7.70 11.60
C ARG A 76 11.04 7.08 11.11
N THR A 77 11.74 6.43 12.03
CA THR A 77 13.08 5.85 11.83
C THR A 77 13.06 4.49 11.14
N ASP A 78 11.91 3.83 11.07
CA ASP A 78 11.74 2.52 10.41
C ASP A 78 10.96 2.66 9.10
N GLU A 79 11.41 1.93 8.07
CA GLU A 79 10.79 1.90 6.75
C GLU A 79 9.48 1.11 6.82
N MET A 80 8.37 1.79 7.13
CA MET A 80 7.05 1.15 7.12
C MET A 80 6.71 0.62 5.72
N PRO A 81 6.23 -0.63 5.59
CA PRO A 81 5.85 -1.18 4.30
C PRO A 81 4.69 -0.36 3.71
N ILE A 82 4.68 -0.24 2.38
CA ILE A 82 3.75 0.60 1.61
C ILE A 82 2.28 0.30 1.94
N ARG A 83 1.95 -0.97 2.21
CA ARG A 83 0.61 -1.39 2.63
C ARG A 83 0.19 -0.78 3.96
N GLU A 84 1.06 -0.83 4.98
CA GLU A 84 0.77 -0.24 6.29
C GLU A 84 0.59 1.27 6.20
N MET A 85 1.41 1.94 5.37
CA MET A 85 1.20 3.36 5.07
C MET A 85 -0.18 3.59 4.45
N THR A 86 -0.64 2.67 3.60
CA THR A 86 -1.94 2.77 2.93
C THR A 86 -3.10 2.66 3.92
N TYR A 87 -3.09 1.63 4.77
CA TYR A 87 -4.10 1.48 5.82
C TYR A 87 -4.07 2.63 6.81
N LEU A 88 -2.89 3.10 7.19
CA LEU A 88 -2.76 4.24 8.08
C LEU A 88 -3.45 5.48 7.50
N PHE A 89 -3.20 5.79 6.23
CA PHE A 89 -3.87 6.89 5.55
C PHE A 89 -5.39 6.73 5.54
N ILE A 90 -5.91 5.55 5.21
CA ILE A 90 -7.35 5.28 5.21
C ILE A 90 -7.95 5.52 6.60
N VAL A 91 -7.31 5.00 7.65
CA VAL A 91 -7.77 5.14 9.05
C VAL A 91 -7.72 6.59 9.52
N ILE A 92 -6.81 7.42 8.98
CA ILE A 92 -6.77 8.87 9.25
C ILE A 92 -7.87 9.62 8.47
N ALA A 93 -8.11 9.22 7.22
CA ALA A 93 -9.09 9.88 6.36
C ALA A 93 -10.54 9.57 6.75
N LEU A 94 -10.82 8.38 7.28
CA LEU A 94 -12.17 7.96 7.69
C LEU A 94 -12.79 8.88 8.77
N PRO A 95 -12.11 9.23 9.88
CA PRO A 95 -12.62 10.21 10.86
C PRO A 95 -12.86 11.59 10.25
N VAL A 96 -12.00 12.02 9.31
CA VAL A 96 -12.17 13.30 8.62
C VAL A 96 -13.45 13.25 7.80
N MET A 97 -13.64 12.21 7.00
CA MET A 97 -14.86 11.98 6.21
C MET A 97 -16.11 11.90 7.10
N ASN A 98 -16.04 11.16 8.22
CA ASN A 98 -17.17 10.93 9.11
C ASN A 98 -17.53 12.16 9.97
N SER A 99 -16.54 12.97 10.36
CA SER A 99 -16.79 14.17 11.19
C SER A 99 -17.55 15.26 10.44
N ILE A 100 -17.33 15.40 9.13
CA ILE A 100 -18.05 16.33 8.25
C ILE A 100 -19.56 16.00 8.18
N MET A 101 -19.92 14.74 8.43
CA MET A 101 -21.25 14.21 8.15
C MET A 101 -22.20 14.14 9.36
N ILE A 102 -21.67 14.13 10.59
CA ILE A 102 -22.50 14.10 11.81
C ILE A 102 -23.36 15.37 11.93
N SER A 103 -23.01 16.44 11.22
CA SER A 103 -23.72 17.72 11.26
C SER A 103 -24.95 17.81 10.34
N GLY A 104 -25.27 16.80 9.53
CA GLY A 104 -26.44 16.80 8.64
C GLY A 104 -27.25 15.50 8.70
N ASP A 105 -28.55 15.58 8.40
CA ASP A 105 -29.53 14.48 8.35
C ASP A 105 -29.24 13.39 7.28
N SER A 106 -27.98 13.24 6.87
CA SER A 106 -27.53 12.39 5.77
C SER A 106 -26.81 11.12 6.25
N PHE A 107 -27.35 10.47 7.28
CA PHE A 107 -26.82 9.20 7.81
C PHE A 107 -26.72 8.10 6.73
N THR A 108 -27.67 8.10 5.79
CA THR A 108 -27.69 7.16 4.64
C THR A 108 -26.50 7.35 3.70
N TRP A 109 -26.08 8.60 3.48
CA TRP A 109 -24.91 8.89 2.67
C TRP A 109 -23.62 8.44 3.36
N LEU A 110 -23.52 8.65 4.67
CA LEU A 110 -22.35 8.24 5.46
C LEU A 110 -22.16 6.73 5.38
N LEU A 111 -23.26 5.97 5.54
CA LEU A 111 -23.26 4.52 5.41
C LEU A 111 -22.86 4.08 4.00
N ALA A 112 -23.36 4.75 2.95
CA ALA A 112 -23.00 4.41 1.58
C ALA A 112 -21.51 4.65 1.29
N ALA A 113 -20.94 5.78 1.73
CA ALA A 113 -19.53 6.09 1.53
C ALA A 113 -18.61 5.13 2.31
N ASN A 114 -18.88 4.90 3.60
CA ASN A 114 -18.10 3.94 4.41
C ASN A 114 -18.23 2.52 3.86
N GLY A 115 -19.45 2.10 3.49
CA GLY A 115 -19.71 0.81 2.89
C GLY A 115 -18.94 0.62 1.58
N MET A 116 -18.88 1.64 0.73
CA MET A 116 -18.13 1.58 -0.53
C MET A 116 -16.62 1.52 -0.29
N VAL A 117 -16.06 2.28 0.65
CA VAL A 117 -14.64 2.19 1.01
C VAL A 117 -14.30 0.79 1.51
N VAL A 118 -15.11 0.23 2.43
CA VAL A 118 -14.89 -1.13 2.96
C VAL A 118 -15.01 -2.18 1.86
N ALA A 119 -16.06 -2.10 1.03
CA ALA A 119 -16.26 -3.03 -0.08
C ALA A 119 -15.09 -2.99 -1.07
N LEU A 120 -14.61 -1.78 -1.39
CA LEU A 120 -13.47 -1.59 -2.27
C LEU A 120 -12.20 -2.22 -1.69
N LEU A 121 -11.87 -1.93 -0.43
CA LEU A 121 -10.70 -2.53 0.23
C LEU A 121 -10.79 -4.05 0.27
N PHE A 122 -11.97 -4.59 0.57
CA PHE A 122 -12.20 -6.03 0.59
C PHE A 122 -12.03 -6.66 -0.80
N ILE A 123 -12.57 -6.05 -1.85
CA ILE A 123 -12.42 -6.53 -3.24
C ILE A 123 -10.95 -6.47 -3.65
N LEU A 124 -10.26 -5.35 -3.43
CA LEU A 124 -8.86 -5.23 -3.82
C LEU A 124 -7.95 -6.21 -3.07
N GLU A 125 -8.19 -6.41 -1.78
CA GLU A 125 -7.40 -7.33 -0.97
C GLU A 125 -7.63 -8.79 -1.38
N LYS A 126 -8.88 -9.14 -1.73
CA LYS A 126 -9.26 -10.49 -2.15
C LYS A 126 -8.88 -10.82 -3.60
N GLU A 127 -9.14 -9.93 -4.55
CA GLU A 127 -8.91 -10.18 -5.99
C GLU A 127 -7.42 -10.21 -6.34
N TRP A 128 -6.59 -9.41 -5.67
CA TRP A 128 -5.17 -9.35 -6.02
C TRP A 128 -4.26 -10.31 -5.23
N GLY A 129 -4.81 -11.07 -4.28
CA GLY A 129 -4.16 -12.26 -3.70
C GLY A 129 -2.70 -12.03 -3.30
N PHE A 130 -2.43 -10.91 -2.63
CA PHE A 130 -1.07 -10.49 -2.34
C PHE A 130 -0.43 -11.39 -1.28
N ARG A 131 0.49 -12.25 -1.72
CA ARG A 131 1.31 -13.07 -0.82
C ARG A 131 2.30 -12.19 -0.06
N PHE A 132 2.30 -12.32 1.25
CA PHE A 132 3.20 -11.63 2.15
C PHE A 132 4.62 -12.17 1.90
N SER A 133 5.42 -11.42 1.13
CA SER A 133 6.86 -11.67 1.07
C SER A 133 7.49 -10.80 2.14
N GLY A 134 7.79 -11.39 3.30
CA GLY A 134 8.64 -10.76 4.28
C GLY A 134 9.98 -10.42 3.62
N ASN A 135 10.52 -9.24 3.91
CA ASN A 135 11.85 -8.88 3.46
C ASN A 135 12.80 -8.84 4.66
N LYS A 136 14.07 -9.19 4.44
CA LYS A 136 15.11 -9.06 5.46
C LYS A 136 16.39 -8.58 4.78
N ARG A 137 17.06 -7.62 5.40
CA ARG A 137 18.39 -7.18 4.96
C ARG A 137 19.44 -8.12 5.54
N VAL A 138 20.31 -8.62 4.68
CA VAL A 138 21.38 -9.55 5.05
C VAL A 138 22.68 -9.07 4.41
N ILE A 139 23.74 -9.02 5.21
CA ILE A 139 25.09 -8.80 4.72
C ILE A 139 25.63 -10.16 4.29
N TYR A 140 26.00 -10.27 3.01
CA TYR A 140 26.47 -11.49 2.39
C TYR A 140 27.97 -11.41 2.11
N ASP A 141 28.65 -12.53 2.35
CA ASP A 141 30.10 -12.69 2.34
C ASP A 141 30.65 -13.31 1.04
N ARG A 142 29.81 -13.84 0.16
CA ARG A 142 30.26 -14.48 -1.10
C ARG A 142 29.84 -13.69 -2.33
N VAL A 143 30.62 -12.67 -2.67
CA VAL A 143 30.33 -11.79 -3.83
C VAL A 143 30.34 -12.55 -5.16
N GLU A 144 31.06 -13.66 -5.26
CA GLU A 144 31.12 -14.53 -6.44
C GLU A 144 29.74 -15.08 -6.88
N LEU A 145 28.85 -15.36 -5.93
CA LEU A 145 27.53 -15.95 -6.19
C LEU A 145 26.45 -14.92 -6.54
N ILE A 146 26.81 -13.63 -6.57
CA ILE A 146 25.88 -12.52 -6.85
C ILE A 146 25.60 -12.39 -8.35
N GLY A 147 26.45 -13.00 -9.19
CA GLY A 147 26.29 -12.98 -10.64
C GLY A 147 24.93 -13.51 -11.09
N PRO A 148 24.36 -12.97 -12.20
CA PRO A 148 23.05 -13.40 -12.70
C PRO A 148 22.99 -14.89 -13.09
N ALA A 149 24.14 -15.51 -13.36
CA ALA A 149 24.25 -16.93 -13.71
C ALA A 149 24.13 -17.88 -12.49
N ASP A 150 24.47 -17.42 -11.28
CA ASP A 150 24.52 -18.26 -10.07
C ASP A 150 23.34 -18.01 -9.11
N ARG A 151 22.27 -17.38 -9.61
CA ARG A 151 21.11 -16.96 -8.80
C ARG A 151 20.45 -18.12 -8.06
N GLU A 152 20.40 -19.32 -8.65
CA GLU A 152 19.86 -20.52 -7.97
C GLU A 152 20.74 -20.94 -6.79
N ARG A 153 22.06 -20.93 -6.97
CA ARG A 153 23.02 -21.27 -5.90
C ARG A 153 23.00 -20.25 -4.76
N LEU A 154 22.84 -18.97 -5.09
CA LEU A 154 22.69 -17.91 -4.10
C LEU A 154 21.44 -18.12 -3.23
N ILE A 155 20.31 -18.45 -3.86
CA ILE A 155 19.05 -18.71 -3.16
C ILE A 155 19.19 -19.93 -2.24
N ASP A 156 19.80 -21.01 -2.72
CA ASP A 156 19.98 -22.22 -1.91
C ASP A 156 20.94 -22.01 -0.73
N ASP A 157 22.04 -21.29 -0.91
CA ASP A 157 22.96 -20.94 0.19
C ASP A 157 22.25 -20.04 1.22
N LEU A 158 21.47 -19.06 0.77
CA LEU A 158 20.68 -18.20 1.65
C LEU A 158 19.59 -18.99 2.39
N ARG A 159 18.91 -19.95 1.76
CA ARG A 159 17.94 -20.85 2.42
C ARG A 159 18.60 -21.68 3.52
N GLN A 160 19.76 -22.26 3.24
CA GLN A 160 20.50 -23.08 4.21
C GLN A 160 20.99 -22.25 5.40
N ARG A 161 21.51 -21.05 5.15
CA ARG A 161 22.07 -20.19 6.21
C ARG A 161 21.00 -19.48 7.04
N THR A 162 19.93 -18.99 6.40
CA THR A 162 18.88 -18.24 7.10
C THR A 162 17.78 -19.13 7.66
N GLY A 163 17.65 -20.36 7.19
CA GLY A 163 16.54 -21.27 7.54
C GLY A 163 15.17 -20.78 7.04
N LEU A 164 15.14 -19.73 6.20
CA LEU A 164 13.92 -19.15 5.66
C LEU A 164 13.65 -19.66 4.23
N PRO A 165 12.38 -19.83 3.82
CA PRO A 165 12.02 -20.15 2.45
C PRO A 165 12.18 -18.92 1.54
N VAL A 166 13.44 -18.59 1.23
CA VAL A 166 13.79 -17.49 0.32
C VAL A 166 13.19 -17.75 -1.07
N THR A 167 12.44 -16.78 -1.58
CA THR A 167 11.79 -16.83 -2.90
C THR A 167 12.52 -15.96 -3.92
N SER A 168 13.03 -14.80 -3.49
CA SER A 168 13.78 -13.89 -4.36
C SER A 168 14.84 -13.13 -3.58
N VAL A 169 15.88 -12.70 -4.28
CA VAL A 169 16.98 -11.90 -3.73
C VAL A 169 17.19 -10.70 -4.64
N GLU A 170 17.35 -9.53 -4.01
CA GLU A 170 17.71 -8.28 -4.68
C GLU A 170 19.01 -7.76 -4.08
N VAL A 171 19.95 -7.41 -4.96
CA VAL A 171 21.27 -6.91 -4.58
C VAL A 171 21.18 -5.40 -4.47
N ARG A 172 21.39 -4.82 -3.28
CA ARG A 172 21.33 -3.36 -3.10
C ARG A 172 22.67 -2.70 -3.30
N ARG A 173 23.71 -3.26 -2.69
CA ARG A 173 25.05 -2.69 -2.72
C ARG A 173 26.07 -3.81 -2.75
N ILE A 174 27.11 -3.63 -3.55
CA ILE A 174 28.27 -4.51 -3.58
C ILE A 174 29.48 -3.69 -3.14
N ASP A 175 30.16 -4.16 -2.11
CA ASP A 175 31.45 -3.64 -1.67
C ASP A 175 32.55 -4.62 -2.13
N LEU A 176 33.13 -4.28 -3.28
CA LEU A 176 34.23 -5.05 -3.89
C LEU A 176 35.56 -4.92 -3.13
N LEU A 177 35.70 -3.94 -2.22
CA LEU A 177 36.92 -3.78 -1.42
C LEU A 177 36.93 -4.74 -0.24
N HIS A 178 35.75 -5.03 0.32
CA HIS A 178 35.59 -5.88 1.50
C HIS A 178 34.98 -7.25 1.17
N ASP A 179 34.81 -7.59 -0.11
CA ASP A 179 34.13 -8.81 -0.57
C ASP A 179 32.79 -9.04 0.14
N THR A 180 32.00 -7.98 0.32
CA THR A 180 30.68 -8.07 0.94
C THR A 180 29.61 -7.47 0.05
N ALA A 181 28.38 -7.95 0.18
CA ALA A 181 27.24 -7.33 -0.46
C ALA A 181 26.05 -7.24 0.48
N GLU A 182 25.31 -6.15 0.34
CA GLU A 182 24.04 -5.96 1.03
C GLU A 182 22.92 -6.51 0.13
N LEU A 183 22.28 -7.58 0.61
CA LEU A 183 21.19 -8.26 -0.06
C LEU A 183 19.87 -8.02 0.68
N THR A 184 18.81 -7.79 -0.08
CA THR A 184 17.43 -7.87 0.42
C THR A 184 16.87 -9.22 0.02
N VAL A 185 16.64 -10.09 1.00
CA VAL A 185 16.02 -11.41 0.81
C VAL A 185 14.53 -11.31 1.01
N PHE A 186 13.76 -11.76 0.02
CA PHE A 186 12.31 -11.90 0.08
C PHE A 186 11.97 -13.36 0.37
N TYR A 187 11.22 -13.60 1.43
CA TYR A 187 10.78 -14.92 1.86
C TYR A 187 9.28 -14.89 2.10
N GLU A 188 8.58 -15.98 1.75
CA GLU A 188 7.19 -16.13 2.16
C GLU A 188 7.21 -16.47 3.65
N GLU A 189 6.64 -15.63 4.51
CA GLU A 189 6.55 -15.98 5.94
C GLU A 189 5.83 -17.33 6.05
N PRO A 190 6.45 -18.36 6.66
CA PRO A 190 5.73 -19.59 6.95
C PRO A 190 4.53 -19.17 7.80
N LYS A 191 3.30 -19.40 7.32
CA LYS A 191 2.10 -19.21 8.13
C LYS A 191 2.38 -19.87 9.47
N ALA A 192 2.52 -19.07 10.53
CA ALA A 192 2.76 -19.59 11.85
C ALA A 192 1.68 -20.64 12.10
N SER A 193 2.08 -21.92 12.11
CA SER A 193 1.19 -22.99 12.51
C SER A 193 0.86 -22.66 13.94
N LYS A 194 -0.36 -22.14 14.16
CA LYS A 194 -0.90 -21.96 15.50
C LYS A 194 -0.78 -23.33 16.18
N ALA A 195 0.17 -23.44 17.10
CA ALA A 195 0.25 -24.53 18.05
C ALA A 195 -0.85 -24.36 19.09
#